data_AF-B4W0F5-F1
#
_entry.id   AF-B4W0F5-F1
#
_cell.length_a   1.000
_cell.length_b   1.000
_cell.length_c   1.000
_cell.angle_alpha   90.00
_cell.angle_beta   90.00
_cell.angle_gamma   90.00
#
_symmetry.space_group_name_H-M   'P 1'
#
loop_
_entity.id
_entity.type
_entity.pdbx_description
1 polymer ?
#
loop_
_entity_poly.entity_id
_entity_poly.type
_entity_poly.pdbx_seq_one_letter_code
_entity_poly.pdbx_strand_id
1 'polypeptide(L)'
;MTNRNRQEHSDVPASKTRGNNSGVDRNINHFLQSLGDTLIDFTALEVNTIVVDHISGHKFIAWEAYRDIYPISPGYLEQQGIHESLRDRYLELRTSLEREYRGLLNDPTSELHDPTVYEQDNSSFTHDFERTPTRLPNPLDLKSPETIVAIQRLLGNCRFLRGLRKLAELKAALDDRNQTVLRLVSQQPDQVEMIQRMIATDTICAQTVIQLDGDVINRYDQSLFHHPQKEVILQIHREGVIASERQWRGLLEFIIGLIKATLHKS
;
A
#
# COMPACT_ATOMS: atom_id res chain seq x y z
N MET A 1 -89.00 4.73 0.49
CA MET A 1 -88.64 5.23 -0.85
C MET A 1 -87.51 6.25 -0.68
N THR A 2 -86.35 6.00 -1.33
CA THR A 2 -85.33 6.97 -1.79
C THR A 2 -84.62 7.81 -0.70
N ASN A 3 -83.42 7.49 -0.18
CA ASN A 3 -82.06 7.34 -0.74
C ASN A 3 -81.39 8.66 -1.22
N ARG A 4 -80.41 9.21 -0.46
CA ARG A 4 -79.03 9.58 -0.89
C ARG A 4 -78.24 10.46 0.12
N ASN A 5 -77.04 9.96 0.48
CA ASN A 5 -75.71 10.62 0.62
C ASN A 5 -75.59 11.91 1.50
N ARG A 6 -74.57 12.09 2.35
CA ARG A 6 -73.12 11.96 2.04
C ARG A 6 -72.24 12.22 3.29
N GLN A 7 -71.21 11.38 3.46
CA GLN A 7 -69.83 11.62 3.96
C GLN A 7 -69.56 12.11 5.41
N GLU A 8 -69.13 11.17 6.25
CA GLU A 8 -68.23 11.39 7.39
C GLU A 8 -66.78 11.55 6.88
N HIS A 9 -66.12 12.61 7.34
CA HIS A 9 -64.70 12.89 7.11
C HIS A 9 -63.86 12.04 8.08
N SER A 10 -63.10 11.10 7.54
CA SER A 10 -62.02 10.38 8.22
C SER A 10 -60.70 11.01 7.81
N ASP A 11 -60.16 11.91 8.63
CA ASP A 11 -58.79 12.40 8.47
C ASP A 11 -57.81 11.42 9.13
N VAL A 12 -57.22 10.54 8.31
CA VAL A 12 -55.98 9.82 8.63
C VAL A 12 -54.87 10.47 7.79
N PRO A 13 -53.78 11.00 8.40
CA PRO A 13 -52.67 11.50 7.62
C PRO A 13 -51.86 10.31 7.08
N ALA A 14 -52.01 10.05 5.78
CA ALA A 14 -51.12 9.16 5.05
C ALA A 14 -49.70 9.75 5.01
N SER A 15 -48.76 9.13 5.72
CA SER A 15 -47.34 9.45 5.61
C SER A 15 -46.84 9.10 4.21
N LYS A 16 -46.64 10.12 3.37
CA LYS A 16 -45.92 9.99 2.11
C LYS A 16 -44.42 9.86 2.41
N THR A 17 -43.92 8.62 2.49
CA THR A 17 -42.49 8.33 2.42
C THR A 17 -42.03 8.55 0.98
N ARG A 18 -41.76 9.81 0.61
CA ARG A 18 -41.22 10.19 -0.69
C ARG A 18 -39.70 10.08 -0.66
N GLY A 19 -39.20 9.01 -1.28
CA GLY A 19 -37.95 8.90 -2.03
C GLY A 19 -36.69 9.58 -1.48
N ASN A 20 -35.85 8.80 -0.79
CA ASN A 20 -34.44 9.11 -0.55
C ASN A 20 -33.49 8.37 -1.52
N ASN A 21 -34.02 7.76 -2.59
CA ASN A 21 -33.25 6.92 -3.52
C ASN A 21 -32.19 7.69 -4.34
N SER A 22 -32.40 8.99 -4.58
CA SER A 22 -31.50 9.78 -5.44
C SER A 22 -30.09 9.96 -4.89
N GLY A 23 -29.92 9.95 -3.56
CA GLY A 23 -28.60 10.04 -2.92
C GLY A 23 -27.83 8.71 -2.97
N VAL A 24 -28.54 7.59 -2.82
CA VAL A 24 -27.96 6.25 -2.87
C VAL A 24 -27.52 5.90 -4.29
N ASP A 25 -28.37 6.19 -5.29
CA ASP A 25 -28.04 5.94 -6.69
C ASP A 25 -26.85 6.81 -7.15
N ARG A 26 -26.74 8.05 -6.65
CA ARG A 26 -25.59 8.93 -6.93
C ARG A 26 -24.29 8.41 -6.29
N ASN A 27 -24.35 7.91 -5.05
CA ASN A 27 -23.18 7.34 -4.38
C ASN A 27 -22.72 6.02 -5.02
N ILE A 28 -23.67 5.18 -5.48
CA ILE A 28 -23.35 3.94 -6.21
C ILE A 28 -22.72 4.26 -7.57
N ASN A 29 -23.26 5.24 -8.30
CA ASN A 29 -22.67 5.64 -9.58
C ASN A 29 -21.25 6.20 -9.41
N HIS A 30 -21.01 7.04 -8.39
CA HIS A 30 -19.67 7.53 -8.07
C HIS A 30 -18.73 6.38 -7.67
N PHE A 31 -19.21 5.44 -6.86
CA PHE A 31 -18.46 4.24 -6.50
C PHE A 31 -18.09 3.40 -7.74
N LEU A 32 -19.04 3.13 -8.63
CA LEU A 32 -18.81 2.38 -9.87
C LEU A 32 -17.85 3.08 -10.81
N GLN A 33 -17.91 4.41 -10.89
CA GLN A 33 -16.98 5.19 -11.69
C GLN A 33 -15.56 5.14 -11.12
N SER A 34 -15.41 5.36 -9.81
CA SER A 34 -14.11 5.23 -9.14
C SER A 34 -13.52 3.81 -9.23
N LEU A 35 -14.38 2.80 -9.23
CA LEU A 35 -13.99 1.40 -9.41
C LEU A 35 -13.58 1.12 -10.87
N GLY A 36 -14.29 1.69 -11.85
CA GLY A 36 -13.94 1.62 -13.26
C GLY A 36 -12.58 2.26 -13.54
N ASP A 37 -12.33 3.45 -13.00
CA ASP A 37 -11.05 4.14 -13.12
C ASP A 37 -9.92 3.32 -12.48
N THR A 38 -10.16 2.76 -11.28
CA THR A 38 -9.20 1.89 -10.60
C THR A 38 -8.95 0.58 -11.36
N LEU A 39 -9.97 0.02 -12.02
CA LEU A 39 -9.85 -1.21 -12.80
C LEU A 39 -9.02 -1.04 -14.06
N ILE A 40 -9.08 0.14 -14.69
CA ILE A 40 -8.25 0.49 -15.86
C ILE A 40 -6.77 0.52 -15.48
N ASP A 41 -6.45 0.89 -14.24
CA ASP A 41 -5.07 0.97 -13.74
C ASP A 41 -4.47 -0.39 -13.36
N PHE A 42 -5.27 -1.44 -13.22
CA PHE A 42 -4.74 -2.79 -12.95
C PHE A 42 -4.25 -3.42 -14.25
N THR A 43 -2.94 -3.53 -14.40
CA THR A 43 -2.32 -4.15 -15.58
C THR A 43 -1.85 -5.58 -15.34
N ALA A 44 -1.63 -5.95 -14.07
CA ALA A 44 -1.15 -7.27 -13.70
C ALA A 44 -1.52 -7.67 -12.27
N LEU A 45 -1.60 -8.98 -12.05
CA LEU A 45 -1.60 -9.63 -10.75
C LEU A 45 -0.19 -10.16 -10.46
N GLU A 46 0.40 -9.69 -9.37
CA GLU A 46 1.73 -10.13 -8.92
C GLU A 46 1.61 -10.93 -7.62
N VAL A 47 2.22 -12.12 -7.61
CA VAL A 47 2.32 -13.00 -6.45
C VAL A 47 3.80 -13.19 -6.13
N ASN A 48 4.21 -12.75 -4.95
CA ASN A 48 5.56 -12.88 -4.44
C ASN A 48 5.60 -13.85 -3.27
N THR A 49 6.53 -14.79 -3.30
CA THR A 49 6.88 -15.61 -2.15
C THR A 49 8.23 -15.18 -1.64
N ILE A 50 8.28 -14.90 -0.34
CA ILE A 50 9.46 -14.45 0.37
C ILE A 50 9.63 -15.41 1.53
N VAL A 51 10.85 -15.93 1.70
CA VAL A 51 11.20 -16.70 2.89
C VAL A 51 11.79 -15.72 3.88
N VAL A 52 11.18 -15.64 5.06
CA VAL A 52 11.63 -14.80 6.16
C VAL A 52 11.85 -15.68 7.39
N ASP A 53 12.80 -15.32 8.23
CA ASP A 53 13.04 -16.04 9.48
C ASP A 53 11.88 -15.88 10.49
N HIS A 54 11.10 -14.80 10.34
CA HIS A 54 9.99 -14.44 11.21
C HIS A 54 8.92 -13.64 10.45
N ILE A 55 7.63 -13.95 10.68
CA ILE A 55 6.50 -13.13 10.21
C ILE A 55 6.08 -12.21 11.35
N SER A 56 6.30 -10.91 11.20
CA SER A 56 5.92 -9.95 12.24
C SER A 56 4.40 -9.68 12.22
N GLY A 57 3.75 -9.84 13.38
CA GLY A 57 2.32 -9.60 13.57
C GLY A 57 1.96 -8.12 13.76
N HIS A 58 2.80 -7.19 13.30
CA HIS A 58 2.61 -5.78 13.58
C HIS A 58 1.36 -5.24 12.86
N LYS A 59 0.43 -4.71 13.65
CA LYS A 59 -0.73 -4.01 13.12
C LYS A 59 -0.26 -2.68 12.52
N PHE A 60 -0.56 -2.46 11.25
CA PHE A 60 -0.24 -1.19 10.58
C PHE A 60 -0.95 0.00 11.26
N ILE A 61 -0.16 0.93 11.79
CA ILE A 61 -0.61 2.23 12.30
C ILE A 61 0.08 3.31 11.47
N ALA A 62 -0.70 4.04 10.66
CA ALA A 62 -0.16 4.96 9.66
C ALA A 62 0.72 6.06 10.26
N TRP A 63 0.31 6.62 11.40
CA TRP A 63 1.08 7.64 12.10
C TRP A 63 2.46 7.15 12.53
N GLU A 64 2.51 5.96 13.15
CA GLU A 64 3.75 5.36 13.64
C GLU A 64 4.66 5.00 12.47
N ALA A 65 4.12 4.31 11.45
CA ALA A 65 4.86 3.99 10.25
C ALA A 65 5.51 5.23 9.59
N TYR A 66 4.75 6.32 9.47
CA TYR A 66 5.25 7.57 8.91
C TYR A 66 6.35 8.18 9.77
N ARG A 67 6.12 8.27 11.08
CA ARG A 67 7.09 8.80 12.05
C ARG A 67 8.36 7.97 12.12
N ASP A 68 8.28 6.67 11.89
CA ASP A 68 9.42 5.75 12.03
C ASP A 68 10.29 5.71 10.75
N ILE A 69 9.71 5.97 9.58
CA ILE A 69 10.42 6.02 8.29
C ILE A 69 10.97 7.42 8.01
N TYR A 70 10.23 8.48 8.37
CA TYR A 70 10.62 9.87 8.11
C TYR A 70 12.04 10.27 8.58
N PRO A 71 12.52 9.91 9.79
CA PRO A 71 13.82 10.35 10.26
C PRO A 71 15.00 9.58 9.66
N ILE A 72 14.76 8.56 8.84
CA ILE A 72 15.84 7.75 8.27
C ILE A 72 16.79 8.65 7.47
N SER A 73 18.00 8.76 7.98
CA SER A 73 19.15 9.45 7.39
C SER A 73 20.42 8.64 7.71
N PRO A 74 21.56 8.91 7.05
CA PRO A 74 22.82 8.26 7.42
C PRO A 74 23.16 8.42 8.91
N GLY A 75 23.04 9.63 9.47
CA GLY A 75 23.29 9.89 10.88
C GLY A 75 22.30 9.20 11.82
N TYR A 76 21.01 9.15 11.45
CA TYR A 76 20.01 8.40 12.20
C TYR A 76 20.33 6.90 12.26
N LEU A 77 20.68 6.29 11.11
CA LEU A 77 20.98 4.86 11.04
C LEU A 77 22.22 4.48 11.86
N GLU A 78 23.23 5.36 11.90
CA GLU A 78 24.38 5.21 12.79
C GLU A 78 23.98 5.24 14.26
N GLN A 79 23.18 6.22 14.67
CA GLN A 79 22.70 6.37 16.04
C GLN A 79 21.84 5.18 16.49
N GLN A 80 21.03 4.63 15.59
CA GLN A 80 20.21 3.44 15.87
C GLN A 80 21.01 2.13 15.84
N GLY A 81 22.32 2.17 15.56
CA GLY A 81 23.16 0.97 15.51
C GLY A 81 22.80 0.04 14.35
N ILE A 82 22.29 0.60 13.25
CA ILE A 82 21.99 -0.20 12.05
C ILE A 82 23.29 -0.63 11.39
N HIS A 83 23.39 -1.93 11.13
CA HIS A 83 24.55 -2.53 10.49
C HIS A 83 24.80 -1.92 9.10
N GLU A 84 26.06 -1.61 8.78
CA GLU A 84 26.47 -0.89 7.58
C GLU A 84 25.90 -1.47 6.28
N SER A 85 25.87 -2.80 6.18
CA SER A 85 25.39 -3.52 5.01
C SER A 85 23.89 -3.41 4.73
N LEU A 86 23.11 -2.89 5.68
CA LEU A 86 21.67 -2.69 5.53
C LEU A 86 21.30 -1.24 5.26
N ARG A 87 22.23 -0.29 5.49
CA ARG A 87 21.92 1.15 5.51
C ARG A 87 21.33 1.64 4.19
N ASP A 88 21.87 1.20 3.06
CA ASP A 88 21.35 1.57 1.73
C ASP A 88 19.87 1.17 1.56
N ARG A 89 19.48 0.00 2.07
CA ARG A 89 18.09 -0.46 2.00
C ARG A 89 17.16 0.39 2.86
N TYR A 90 17.61 0.81 4.04
CA TYR A 90 16.84 1.76 4.86
C TYR A 90 16.73 3.12 4.17
N LEU A 91 17.81 3.62 3.58
CA LEU A 91 17.80 4.89 2.85
C LEU A 91 16.82 4.81 1.67
N GLU A 92 16.71 3.67 0.99
CA GLU A 92 15.71 3.47 -0.06
C GLU A 92 14.26 3.53 0.42
N LEU A 93 13.98 3.15 1.67
CA LEU A 93 12.65 3.37 2.26
C LEU A 93 12.34 4.87 2.34
N ARG A 94 13.31 5.67 2.79
CA ARG A 94 13.17 7.13 2.88
C ARG A 94 13.00 7.77 1.50
N THR A 95 13.80 7.33 0.53
CA THR A 95 13.71 7.77 -0.88
C THR A 95 12.33 7.45 -1.46
N SER A 96 11.83 6.24 -1.20
CA SER A 96 10.54 5.79 -1.71
C SER A 96 9.39 6.57 -1.07
N LEU A 97 9.47 6.90 0.22
CA LEU A 97 8.50 7.76 0.90
C LEU A 97 8.41 9.16 0.25
N GLU A 98 9.56 9.78 -0.08
CA GLU A 98 9.57 11.06 -0.83
C GLU A 98 8.93 10.90 -2.21
N ARG A 99 9.26 9.82 -2.91
CA ARG A 99 8.78 9.57 -4.27
C ARG A 99 7.25 9.41 -4.29
N GLU A 100 6.69 8.68 -3.33
CA GLU A 100 5.24 8.56 -3.17
C GLU A 100 4.59 9.93 -2.95
N TYR A 101 5.15 10.75 -2.06
CA TYR A 101 4.60 12.09 -1.80
C TYR A 101 4.72 13.04 -3.00
N ARG A 102 5.89 13.11 -3.64
CA ARG A 102 6.08 13.89 -4.89
C ARG A 102 5.13 13.43 -6.00
N GLY A 103 4.87 12.13 -6.08
CA GLY A 103 3.89 11.58 -7.01
C GLY A 103 2.47 12.12 -6.79
N LEU A 104 2.12 12.50 -5.57
CA LEU A 104 0.83 13.15 -5.25
C LEU A 104 0.86 14.65 -5.53
N LEU A 105 2.01 15.30 -5.37
CA LEU A 105 2.15 16.73 -5.66
C LEU A 105 2.11 17.00 -7.17
N ASN A 106 2.66 16.09 -7.98
CA ASN A 106 2.74 16.24 -9.44
C ASN A 106 1.49 15.74 -10.18
N ASP A 107 0.60 15.01 -9.50
CA ASP A 107 -0.60 14.44 -10.10
C ASP A 107 -1.74 15.46 -10.12
N PRO A 108 -2.22 15.93 -11.29
CA PRO A 108 -3.28 16.93 -11.37
C PRO A 108 -4.62 16.50 -10.78
N THR A 109 -4.83 15.20 -10.60
CA THR A 109 -6.05 14.62 -10.02
C THR A 109 -5.98 14.47 -8.51
N SER A 110 -4.79 14.65 -7.94
CA SER A 110 -4.57 14.56 -6.49
C SER A 110 -5.05 15.81 -5.78
N GLU A 111 -5.72 15.64 -4.64
CA GLU A 111 -6.08 16.75 -3.75
C GLU A 111 -4.86 17.49 -3.19
N LEU A 112 -3.70 16.85 -3.21
CA LEU A 112 -2.41 17.41 -2.77
C LEU A 112 -1.61 18.03 -3.92
N HIS A 113 -2.18 18.13 -5.12
CA HIS A 113 -1.49 18.71 -6.27
C HIS A 113 -0.99 20.13 -5.96
N ASP A 114 0.30 20.35 -6.20
CA ASP A 114 0.91 21.67 -6.18
C ASP A 114 1.67 21.91 -7.51
N PRO A 115 1.15 22.76 -8.41
CA PRO A 115 1.75 23.02 -9.72
C PRO A 115 3.08 23.80 -9.63
N THR A 116 3.41 24.41 -8.49
CA THR A 116 4.69 25.13 -8.30
C THR A 116 5.89 24.20 -8.14
N VAL A 117 5.65 22.89 -8.05
CA VAL A 117 6.66 21.85 -7.84
C VAL A 117 7.42 21.50 -9.14
N TYR A 118 6.84 21.79 -10.31
CA TYR A 118 7.40 21.43 -11.62
C TYR A 118 8.72 22.13 -11.97
N GLU A 119 9.06 23.27 -11.34
CA GLU A 119 10.18 24.11 -11.79
C GLU A 119 11.51 23.88 -11.05
N GLN A 120 11.56 23.06 -9.99
CA GLN A 120 12.75 22.96 -9.11
C GLN A 120 13.42 21.59 -9.01
N ASP A 121 12.80 20.49 -9.44
CA ASP A 121 13.20 19.15 -8.99
C ASP A 121 13.81 18.24 -10.08
N ASN A 122 14.75 18.79 -10.86
CA ASN A 122 15.65 18.00 -11.73
C ASN A 122 16.86 17.43 -10.95
N SER A 123 16.85 17.51 -9.62
CA SER A 123 17.95 17.02 -8.79
C SER A 123 17.83 15.50 -8.60
N SER A 124 18.89 14.77 -8.96
CA SER A 124 19.01 13.32 -8.67
C SER A 124 18.71 13.04 -7.21
N PHE A 125 18.02 11.94 -6.92
CA PHE A 125 17.84 11.42 -5.57
C PHE A 125 19.21 11.18 -4.94
N THR A 126 19.73 12.16 -4.20
CA THR A 126 20.90 11.99 -3.36
C THR A 126 20.39 11.52 -2.00
N HIS A 127 21.03 10.51 -1.41
CA HIS A 127 20.68 10.02 -0.07
C HIS A 127 21.01 11.03 1.06
N ASP A 128 21.31 12.28 0.71
CA ASP A 128 21.70 13.36 1.61
C ASP A 128 20.47 14.21 2.00
N PHE A 129 19.53 13.54 2.67
CA PHE A 129 18.28 14.15 3.18
C PHE A 129 18.51 15.17 4.30
N GLU A 130 19.73 15.25 4.84
CA GLU A 130 20.14 16.23 5.84
C GLU A 130 20.47 17.58 5.20
N ARG A 131 20.90 17.58 3.93
CA ARG A 131 21.28 18.80 3.19
C ARG A 131 20.24 19.24 2.16
N THR A 132 19.40 18.32 1.70
CA THR A 132 18.29 18.64 0.80
C THR A 132 17.00 18.85 1.60
N PRO A 133 16.35 20.03 1.50
CA PRO A 133 15.11 20.28 2.22
C PRO A 133 14.02 19.34 1.71
N THR A 134 13.56 18.44 2.59
CA THR A 134 12.39 17.60 2.33
C THR A 134 11.12 18.45 2.28
N ARG A 135 10.22 18.14 1.34
CA ARG A 135 8.88 18.75 1.28
C ARG A 135 7.85 17.98 2.11
N LEU A 136 8.21 16.82 2.66
CA LEU A 136 7.33 16.05 3.52
C LEU A 136 7.05 16.80 4.83
N PRO A 137 5.78 16.89 5.26
CA PRO A 137 5.41 17.45 6.56
C PRO A 137 6.13 16.73 7.71
N ASN A 138 6.87 17.45 8.56
CA ASN A 138 7.69 16.82 9.58
C ASN A 138 6.85 16.23 10.74
N PRO A 139 6.77 14.89 10.92
CA PRO A 139 6.01 14.28 12.02
C PRO A 139 6.69 14.43 13.39
N LEU A 140 7.92 14.93 13.44
CA LEU A 140 8.65 15.21 14.69
C LEU A 140 8.42 16.64 15.18
N ASP A 141 7.92 17.54 14.32
CA ASP A 141 7.59 18.91 14.68
C ASP A 141 6.07 19.13 14.79
N LEU A 142 5.51 18.67 15.91
CA LEU A 142 4.08 18.80 16.23
C LEU A 142 3.71 20.13 16.86
N LYS A 143 4.61 21.12 16.83
CA LYS A 143 4.36 22.42 17.46
C LYS A 143 3.49 23.32 16.58
N SER A 144 3.52 23.11 15.27
CA SER A 144 2.71 23.86 14.30
C SER A 144 1.39 23.12 14.02
N PRO A 145 0.23 23.77 14.27
CA PRO A 145 -1.06 23.26 13.86
C PRO A 145 -1.15 22.98 12.34
N GLU A 146 -0.48 23.81 11.54
CA GLU A 146 -0.42 23.67 10.08
C GLU A 146 0.26 22.35 9.69
N THR A 147 1.38 22.01 10.34
CA THR A 147 2.07 20.73 10.14
C THR A 147 1.17 19.54 10.51
N ILE A 148 0.43 19.63 11.62
CA ILE A 148 -0.49 18.56 12.05
C ILE A 148 -1.58 18.34 11.00
N VAL A 149 -2.20 19.42 10.50
CA VAL A 149 -3.25 19.36 9.47
C VAL A 149 -2.67 18.80 8.16
N ALA A 150 -1.47 19.22 7.77
CA ALA A 150 -0.80 18.71 6.58
C ALA A 150 -0.54 17.20 6.68
N ILE A 151 -0.07 16.70 7.83
CA ILE A 151 0.13 15.27 8.04
C ILE A 151 -1.20 14.52 8.06
N GLN A 152 -2.23 15.04 8.72
CA GLN A 152 -3.56 14.41 8.71
C GLN A 152 -4.13 14.29 7.31
N ARG A 153 -3.97 15.33 6.48
CA ARG A 153 -4.39 15.31 5.08
C ARG A 153 -3.60 14.29 4.26
N LEU A 154 -2.28 14.24 4.48
CA LEU A 154 -1.40 13.25 3.83
C LEU A 154 -1.78 11.81 4.21
N LEU A 155 -1.96 11.54 5.51
CA LEU A 155 -2.36 10.23 6.02
C LEU A 155 -3.83 9.90 5.76
N GLY A 156 -4.65 10.87 5.33
CA GLY A 156 -6.00 10.64 4.80
C GLY A 156 -6.01 10.19 3.34
N ASN A 157 -4.91 10.36 2.61
CA ASN A 157 -4.82 9.99 1.19
C ASN A 157 -4.63 8.47 1.03
N CYS A 158 -5.60 7.80 0.41
CA CYS A 158 -5.60 6.34 0.22
C CYS A 158 -4.41 5.83 -0.61
N ARG A 159 -3.97 6.59 -1.62
CA ARG A 159 -2.81 6.22 -2.46
C ARG A 159 -1.52 6.25 -1.64
N PHE A 160 -1.31 7.34 -0.89
CA PHE A 160 -0.19 7.45 0.03
C PHE A 160 -0.18 6.34 1.08
N LEU A 161 -1.32 6.06 1.71
CA LEU A 161 -1.43 5.04 2.76
C LEU A 161 -1.06 3.64 2.27
N ARG A 162 -1.40 3.28 1.03
CA ARG A 162 -1.01 1.99 0.43
C ARG A 162 0.51 1.90 0.30
N GLY A 163 1.14 2.96 -0.23
CA GLY A 163 2.60 3.06 -0.32
C GLY A 163 3.25 2.99 1.06
N LEU A 164 2.77 3.77 2.01
CA LEU A 164 3.27 3.79 3.39
C LEU A 164 3.15 2.43 4.09
N ARG A 165 2.05 1.70 3.88
CA ARG A 165 1.89 0.34 4.43
C ARG A 165 2.95 -0.61 3.89
N LYS A 166 3.16 -0.60 2.58
CA LYS A 166 4.22 -1.40 1.96
C LYS A 166 5.60 -1.04 2.53
N LEU A 167 5.90 0.25 2.69
CA LEU A 167 7.17 0.70 3.28
C LEU A 167 7.31 0.27 4.75
N ALA A 168 6.23 0.28 5.53
CA ALA A 168 6.23 -0.18 6.92
C ALA A 168 6.54 -1.67 7.04
N GLU A 169 5.96 -2.50 6.16
CA GLU A 169 6.24 -3.94 6.09
C GLU A 169 7.71 -4.20 5.73
N LEU A 170 8.24 -3.48 4.73
CA LEU A 170 9.65 -3.58 4.35
C LEU A 170 10.59 -3.11 5.48
N LYS A 171 10.23 -2.04 6.20
CA LYS A 171 11.01 -1.59 7.36
C LYS A 171 11.03 -2.65 8.46
N ALA A 172 9.89 -3.23 8.80
CA ALA A 172 9.82 -4.27 9.83
C ALA A 172 10.71 -5.47 9.47
N ALA A 173 10.69 -5.91 8.21
CA ALA A 173 11.58 -6.97 7.73
C ALA A 173 13.07 -6.60 7.86
N LEU A 174 13.44 -5.35 7.51
CA LEU A 174 14.80 -4.85 7.69
C LEU A 174 15.20 -4.72 9.17
N ASP A 175 14.27 -4.35 10.06
CA ASP A 175 14.51 -4.22 11.50
C ASP A 175 14.81 -5.60 12.11
N ASP A 176 13.97 -6.60 11.82
CA ASP A 176 14.16 -8.00 12.24
C ASP A 176 15.51 -8.53 11.76
N ARG A 177 15.85 -8.23 10.51
CA ARG A 177 17.12 -8.65 9.94
C ARG A 177 18.32 -7.94 10.56
N ASN A 178 18.22 -6.66 10.86
CA ASN A 178 19.26 -5.94 11.57
C ASN A 178 19.53 -6.60 12.94
N GLN A 179 18.49 -6.99 13.66
CA GLN A 179 18.66 -7.72 14.93
C GLN A 179 19.41 -9.04 14.73
N THR A 180 19.07 -9.81 13.69
CA THR A 180 19.73 -11.08 13.40
C THR A 180 21.19 -10.90 13.02
N VAL A 181 21.50 -9.92 12.15
CA VAL A 181 22.89 -9.58 11.77
C VAL A 181 23.70 -9.18 13.01
N LEU A 182 23.16 -8.30 13.87
CA LEU A 182 23.85 -7.87 15.09
C LEU A 182 24.10 -9.04 16.05
N ARG A 183 23.14 -9.96 16.22
CA ARG A 183 23.33 -11.18 17.02
C ARG A 183 24.46 -12.04 16.46
N LEU A 184 24.48 -12.27 15.15
CA LEU A 184 25.50 -13.11 14.51
C LEU A 184 26.90 -12.48 14.59
N VAL A 185 27.03 -11.18 14.30
CA VAL A 185 28.30 -10.46 14.45
C VAL A 185 28.83 -10.57 15.88
N SER A 186 27.95 -10.50 16.89
CA SER A 186 28.36 -10.64 18.29
C SER A 186 28.77 -12.06 18.67
N GLN A 187 28.24 -13.10 18.00
CA GLN A 187 28.50 -14.50 18.34
C GLN A 187 29.63 -15.13 17.52
N GLN A 188 29.80 -14.71 16.26
CA GLN A 188 30.72 -15.31 15.30
C GLN A 188 31.30 -14.24 14.34
N PRO A 189 32.25 -13.40 14.82
CA PRO A 189 32.78 -12.26 14.06
C PRO A 189 33.51 -12.65 12.77
N ASP A 190 34.00 -13.90 12.65
CA ASP A 190 34.80 -14.37 11.50
C ASP A 190 33.95 -14.89 10.32
N GLN A 191 32.61 -14.92 10.40
CA GLN A 191 31.73 -15.46 9.35
C GLN A 191 31.10 -14.39 8.45
N VAL A 192 31.93 -13.53 7.89
CA VAL A 192 31.54 -12.45 6.97
C VAL A 192 30.73 -12.96 5.77
N GLU A 193 31.08 -14.13 5.21
CA GLU A 193 30.34 -14.72 4.08
C GLU A 193 28.93 -15.19 4.45
N MET A 194 28.73 -15.68 5.68
CA MET A 194 27.41 -16.12 6.16
C MET A 194 26.50 -14.90 6.37
N ILE A 195 27.05 -13.84 6.96
CA ILE A 195 26.39 -12.55 7.13
C ILE A 195 26.01 -11.97 5.75
N GLN A 196 26.93 -11.99 4.77
CA GLN A 196 26.65 -11.53 3.40
C GLN A 196 25.59 -12.37 2.67
N ARG A 197 25.57 -13.70 2.82
CA ARG A 197 24.53 -14.56 2.23
C ARG A 197 23.16 -14.30 2.86
N MET A 198 23.10 -14.09 4.17
CA MET A 198 21.85 -13.71 4.84
C MET A 198 21.41 -12.29 4.48
N ILE A 199 22.37 -11.41 4.16
CA ILE A 199 22.09 -10.11 3.57
C ILE A 199 21.48 -10.24 2.15
N ALA A 200 21.67 -11.37 1.48
CA ALA A 200 20.99 -11.64 0.22
C ALA A 200 19.54 -12.14 0.43
N THR A 201 19.21 -12.86 1.51
CA THR A 201 17.97 -13.67 1.61
C THR A 201 16.63 -12.93 1.81
N ASP A 202 16.54 -11.61 1.62
CA ASP A 202 15.23 -10.96 1.39
C ASP A 202 14.82 -11.02 -0.09
N THR A 203 15.45 -11.88 -0.89
CA THR A 203 15.06 -12.03 -2.27
C THR A 203 13.70 -12.70 -2.33
N ILE A 204 12.80 -12.11 -3.11
CA ILE A 204 11.63 -12.81 -3.60
C ILE A 204 12.12 -14.12 -4.22
N CYS A 205 11.87 -15.23 -3.54
CA CYS A 205 12.41 -16.52 -3.95
C CYS A 205 11.65 -17.05 -5.16
N ALA A 206 10.37 -16.68 -5.26
CA ALA A 206 9.52 -16.98 -6.39
C ALA A 206 8.54 -15.82 -6.62
N GLN A 207 8.39 -15.42 -7.87
CA GLN A 207 7.51 -14.36 -8.33
C GLN A 207 6.73 -14.86 -9.54
N THR A 208 5.42 -14.67 -9.52
CA THR A 208 4.55 -14.85 -10.69
C THR A 208 3.85 -13.53 -10.96
N VAL A 209 4.03 -12.99 -12.17
CA VAL A 209 3.27 -11.86 -12.69
C VAL A 209 2.33 -12.38 -13.77
N ILE A 210 1.03 -12.16 -13.60
CA ILE A 210 -0.02 -12.48 -14.58
C ILE A 210 -0.55 -11.17 -15.11
N GLN A 211 -0.20 -10.84 -16.35
CA GLN A 211 -0.71 -9.65 -17.03
C GLN A 211 -2.12 -9.89 -17.55
N LEU A 212 -2.92 -8.82 -17.67
CA LEU A 212 -4.31 -8.94 -18.14
C LEU A 212 -4.43 -9.42 -19.60
N ASP A 213 -3.41 -9.23 -20.42
CA ASP A 213 -3.32 -9.75 -21.79
C ASP A 213 -3.02 -11.26 -21.84
N GLY A 214 -2.77 -11.89 -20.69
CA GLY A 214 -2.56 -13.33 -20.55
C GLY A 214 -1.09 -13.74 -20.41
N ASP A 215 -0.15 -12.80 -20.45
CA ASP A 215 1.26 -13.10 -20.26
C ASP A 215 1.54 -13.48 -18.80
N VAL A 216 2.17 -14.65 -18.62
CA VAL A 216 2.56 -15.17 -17.30
C VAL A 216 4.08 -15.25 -17.21
N ILE A 217 4.65 -14.39 -16.37
CA ILE A 217 6.10 -14.34 -16.13
C ILE A 217 6.38 -14.95 -14.76
N ASN A 218 7.20 -16.00 -14.74
CA ASN A 218 7.71 -16.59 -13.52
C ASN A 218 9.20 -16.26 -13.35
N ARG A 219 9.57 -15.77 -12.17
CA ARG A 219 10.97 -15.52 -11.79
C ARG A 219 11.27 -16.25 -10.51
N TYR A 220 12.42 -16.91 -10.48
CA TYR A 220 12.90 -17.62 -9.30
C TYR A 220 14.29 -17.14 -8.96
N ASP A 221 14.54 -16.94 -7.67
CA ASP A 221 15.88 -16.69 -7.20
C ASP A 221 16.73 -17.96 -7.37
N GLN A 222 17.95 -17.81 -7.88
CA GLN A 222 18.82 -18.96 -8.17
C GLN A 222 19.19 -19.75 -6.89
N SER A 223 19.24 -19.08 -5.74
CA SER A 223 19.53 -19.73 -4.45
C SER A 223 18.40 -20.67 -4.00
N LEU A 224 17.15 -20.45 -4.47
CA LEU A 224 16.01 -21.32 -4.14
C LEU A 224 16.26 -22.77 -4.56
N PHE A 225 16.92 -23.00 -5.70
CA PHE A 225 17.19 -24.35 -6.20
C PHE A 225 18.16 -25.15 -5.33
N HIS A 226 18.94 -24.45 -4.50
CA HIS A 226 19.88 -25.03 -3.54
C HIS A 226 19.33 -25.03 -2.11
N HIS A 227 18.12 -24.51 -1.89
CA HIS A 227 17.51 -24.42 -0.56
C HIS A 227 17.01 -25.79 -0.07
N PRO A 228 17.26 -26.17 1.20
CA PRO A 228 16.83 -27.47 1.74
C PRO A 228 15.32 -27.72 1.65
N GLN A 229 14.52 -26.65 1.74
CA GLN A 229 13.06 -26.71 1.71
C GLN A 229 12.45 -26.26 0.38
N LYS A 230 13.21 -26.28 -0.72
CA LYS A 230 12.78 -25.75 -2.02
C LYS A 230 11.40 -26.24 -2.48
N GLU A 231 11.10 -27.53 -2.29
CA GLU A 231 9.84 -28.12 -2.73
C GLU A 231 8.65 -27.55 -1.97
N VAL A 232 8.82 -27.33 -0.66
CA VAL A 232 7.79 -26.71 0.20
C VAL A 232 7.55 -25.26 -0.22
N ILE A 233 8.63 -24.51 -0.47
CA ILE A 233 8.54 -23.10 -0.89
C ILE A 233 7.84 -22.99 -2.26
N LEU A 234 8.22 -23.82 -3.22
CA LEU A 234 7.59 -23.87 -4.54
C LEU A 234 6.13 -24.29 -4.47
N GLN A 235 5.79 -25.23 -3.59
CA GLN A 235 4.41 -25.63 -3.34
C GLN A 235 3.58 -24.47 -2.76
N ILE A 236 4.08 -23.80 -1.71
CA ILE A 236 3.42 -22.63 -1.12
C ILE A 236 3.22 -21.53 -2.17
N HIS A 237 4.24 -21.25 -2.99
CA HIS A 237 4.12 -20.28 -4.07
C HIS A 237 3.02 -20.66 -5.06
N ARG A 238 2.99 -21.91 -5.51
CA ARG A 238 1.97 -22.41 -6.44
C ARG A 238 0.56 -22.32 -5.86
N GLU A 239 0.38 -22.69 -4.59
CA GLU A 239 -0.90 -22.55 -3.88
C GLU A 239 -1.31 -21.08 -3.77
N GLY A 240 -0.35 -20.19 -3.50
CA GLY A 240 -0.54 -18.75 -3.51
C GLY A 240 -1.02 -18.23 -4.87
N VAL A 241 -0.37 -18.63 -5.97
CA VAL A 241 -0.77 -18.25 -7.34
C VAL A 241 -2.21 -18.69 -7.64
N ILE A 242 -2.55 -19.95 -7.34
CA ILE A 242 -3.90 -20.49 -7.57
C ILE A 242 -4.94 -19.73 -6.73
N ALA A 243 -4.65 -19.49 -5.44
CA ALA A 243 -5.54 -18.77 -4.55
C ALA A 243 -5.76 -17.32 -5.01
N SER A 244 -4.69 -16.63 -5.41
CA SER A 244 -4.74 -15.26 -5.92
C SER A 244 -5.52 -15.19 -7.23
N GLU A 245 -5.28 -16.09 -8.19
CA GLU A 245 -6.06 -16.16 -9.44
C GLU A 245 -7.55 -16.34 -9.15
N ARG A 246 -7.90 -17.27 -8.25
CA ARG A 246 -9.29 -17.53 -7.86
C ARG A 246 -9.94 -16.32 -7.19
N GLN A 247 -9.24 -15.64 -6.28
CA GLN A 247 -9.74 -14.44 -5.62
C GLN A 247 -9.96 -13.31 -6.62
N TRP A 248 -9.01 -13.09 -7.53
CA TRP A 248 -9.12 -12.08 -8.57
C TRP A 248 -10.26 -12.35 -9.55
N ARG A 249 -10.41 -13.59 -9.99
CA ARG A 249 -11.56 -14.00 -10.82
C ARG A 249 -12.88 -13.72 -10.11
N GLY A 250 -12.99 -14.11 -8.84
CA GLY A 250 -14.19 -13.84 -8.04
C GLY A 250 -14.49 -12.35 -7.86
N LEU A 251 -13.45 -11.53 -7.68
CA LEU A 251 -13.59 -10.07 -7.63
C LEU A 251 -14.10 -9.51 -8.96
N LEU A 252 -13.51 -9.90 -10.09
CA LEU A 252 -13.95 -9.47 -11.42
C LEU A 252 -15.39 -9.89 -11.70
N GLU A 253 -15.77 -11.13 -11.38
CA GLU A 253 -17.13 -11.63 -11.49
C GLU A 253 -18.12 -10.81 -10.66
N PHE A 254 -17.74 -10.48 -9.42
CA PHE A 254 -18.55 -9.63 -8.54
C PHE A 254 -18.76 -8.23 -9.14
N ILE A 255 -17.69 -7.61 -9.65
CA ILE A 255 -17.78 -6.26 -10.25
C ILE A 255 -18.62 -6.28 -11.52
N ILE A 256 -18.42 -7.27 -12.41
CA ILE A 256 -19.26 -7.48 -13.59
C ILE A 256 -20.73 -7.68 -13.18
N GLY A 257 -20.97 -8.43 -12.09
CA GLY A 257 -22.29 -8.60 -11.51
C GLY A 257 -22.94 -7.28 -11.07
N LEU A 258 -22.20 -6.42 -10.39
CA LEU A 258 -22.67 -5.09 -10.00
C LEU A 258 -23.01 -4.22 -11.21
N ILE A 259 -22.12 -4.16 -12.21
CA ILE A 259 -22.33 -3.38 -13.45
C ILE A 259 -23.57 -3.90 -14.20
N LYS A 260 -23.73 -5.21 -14.34
CA LYS A 260 -24.91 -5.80 -14.98
C LYS A 260 -26.19 -5.46 -14.23
N ALA A 261 -26.16 -5.47 -12.90
CA ALA A 261 -27.32 -5.17 -12.06
C ALA A 261 -27.74 -3.70 -12.11
N THR A 262 -26.78 -2.77 -12.27
CA THR A 262 -27.09 -1.35 -12.45
C THR A 262 -27.55 -1.01 -13.86
N LEU A 263 -27.00 -1.65 -14.89
CA LEU A 263 -27.44 -1.48 -16.28
C LEU A 263 -28.84 -2.04 -16.54
N HIS A 264 -29.26 -3.12 -15.87
CA HIS A 264 -30.63 -3.67 -15.99
C HIS A 264 -31.70 -2.89 -15.20
N LYS A 265 -31.30 -1.93 -14.36
CA LYS A 265 -32.21 -1.06 -13.59
C LYS A 265 -32.44 0.31 -14.24
N SER A 266 -31.74 0.62 -15.33
CA SER A 266 -32.00 1.79 -16.20
C SER A 266 -32.89 1.41 -17.37
#